data_AF-A0A7S0L257-F1
#
_entry.id   AF-A0A7S0L257-F1
#
_cell.length_a   1.000
_cell.length_b   1.000
_cell.length_c   1.000
_cell.angle_alpha   90.00
_cell.angle_beta   90.00
_cell.angle_gamma   90.00
#
_symmetry.space_group_name_H-M   'P 1'
#
loop_
_entity.id
_entity.type
_entity.pdbx_description
1 polymer ?
#
loop_
_entity_poly.entity_id
_entity_poly.type
_entity_poly.pdbx_seq_one_letter_code
_entity_poly.pdbx_strand_id
1 'polypeptide(L)'
;RAAKGRVIGVCHKMFVDGEITALFDGMELVLTGGSDLVERKAALMAKSDCYIALPGGPGTWDELWGVACACQLGIGRTGPICLVNTDGYYDGFVRQLERADADRLLHKPPAEFLHVAADPKSALDWCEAHMKDEAQLADTVIYASQVQFSSTRSLTLRDVAGWVALGATCGLLATLTVVATLRRR
;
A
#
# COMPACT_ATOMS: atom_id res chain seq x y z
N ARG A 1 -1.61 17.81 17.79
CA ARG A 1 -2.43 18.46 18.85
C ARG A 1 -1.67 19.52 19.63
N ALA A 2 -0.48 19.23 20.19
CA ALA A 2 0.39 20.27 20.77
C ALA A 2 0.78 21.39 19.78
N ALA A 3 0.86 21.06 18.48
CA ALA A 3 1.15 22.01 17.40
C ALA A 3 -0.10 22.47 16.59
N LYS A 4 -1.33 22.32 17.12
CA LYS A 4 -2.61 22.76 16.48
C LYS A 4 -2.96 22.16 15.09
N GLY A 5 -2.27 21.13 14.61
CA GLY A 5 -2.66 20.42 13.39
C GLY A 5 -4.02 19.71 13.50
N ARG A 6 -4.78 19.69 12.39
CA ARG A 6 -6.03 18.91 12.24
C ARG A 6 -5.68 17.43 12.07
N VAL A 7 -6.43 16.55 12.75
CA VAL A 7 -6.24 15.10 12.63
C VAL A 7 -7.59 14.46 12.32
N ILE A 8 -7.61 13.63 11.27
CA ILE A 8 -8.77 12.86 10.83
C ILE A 8 -8.42 11.37 11.02
N GLY A 9 -9.15 10.69 11.89
CA GLY A 9 -9.05 9.24 12.08
C GLY A 9 -10.01 8.50 11.15
N VAL A 10 -9.59 7.36 10.62
CA VAL A 10 -10.45 6.43 9.87
C VAL A 10 -10.45 5.07 10.58
N CYS A 11 -11.58 4.70 11.18
CA CYS A 11 -11.70 3.52 12.03
C CYS A 11 -12.85 2.62 11.56
N HIS A 12 -12.65 1.30 11.64
CA HIS A 12 -13.72 0.35 11.37
C HIS A 12 -14.55 0.13 12.64
N LYS A 13 -15.88 0.10 12.50
CA LYS A 13 -16.83 -0.01 13.63
C LYS A 13 -16.57 -1.21 14.56
N MET A 14 -16.00 -2.29 14.04
CA MET A 14 -15.65 -3.48 14.85
C MET A 14 -14.59 -3.22 15.92
N PHE A 15 -13.79 -2.15 15.78
CA PHE A 15 -12.76 -1.76 16.73
C PHE A 15 -13.19 -0.59 17.60
N VAL A 16 -14.43 -0.11 17.46
CA VAL A 16 -14.93 0.97 18.31
C VAL A 16 -15.49 0.36 19.58
N ASP A 17 -14.66 0.32 20.63
CA ASP A 17 -15.07 0.07 22.00
C ASP A 17 -14.82 1.31 22.89
N GLY A 18 -15.14 1.22 24.18
CA GLY A 18 -15.02 2.34 25.10
C GLY A 18 -13.59 2.86 25.28
N GLU A 19 -12.57 2.00 25.19
CA GLU A 19 -11.16 2.39 25.36
C GLU A 19 -10.61 3.03 24.09
N ILE A 20 -10.95 2.46 22.93
CA ILE A 20 -10.52 2.99 21.63
C ILE A 20 -11.23 4.32 21.31
N THR A 21 -12.47 4.52 21.77
CA THR A 21 -13.17 5.80 21.62
C THR A 21 -12.47 6.95 22.35
N ALA A 22 -11.85 6.68 23.51
CA ALA A 22 -11.09 7.68 24.26
C ALA A 22 -9.82 8.14 23.50
N LEU A 23 -9.21 7.26 22.70
CA LEU A 23 -8.09 7.62 21.83
C LEU A 23 -8.50 8.63 20.75
N PHE A 24 -9.79 8.70 20.42
CA PHE A 24 -10.33 9.59 19.38
C PHE A 24 -10.87 10.94 19.89
N ASP A 25 -10.84 11.19 21.21
CA ASP A 25 -11.40 12.41 21.79
C ASP A 25 -10.76 13.67 21.19
N GLY A 26 -11.54 14.56 20.55
CA GLY A 26 -11.06 15.78 19.88
C GLY A 26 -10.46 15.59 18.48
N MET A 27 -10.75 14.46 17.81
CA MET A 27 -10.39 14.16 16.42
C MET A 27 -11.66 14.07 15.56
N GLU A 28 -11.55 14.45 14.29
CA GLU A 28 -12.58 14.07 13.34
C GLU A 28 -12.46 12.58 13.07
N LEU A 29 -13.56 11.84 13.20
CA LEU A 29 -13.55 10.38 13.06
C LEU A 29 -14.50 9.96 11.94
N VAL A 30 -13.94 9.24 10.97
CA VAL A 30 -14.67 8.58 9.90
C VAL A 30 -14.83 7.12 10.28
N LEU A 31 -16.06 6.70 10.53
CA LEU A 31 -16.39 5.32 10.88
C LEU A 31 -16.86 4.54 9.65
N THR A 32 -16.10 3.53 9.27
CA THR A 32 -16.50 2.59 8.20
C THR A 32 -17.14 1.34 8.80
N GLY A 33 -18.11 0.76 8.07
CA GLY A 33 -18.79 -0.46 8.49
C GLY A 33 -18.39 -1.65 7.61
N GLY A 34 -19.27 -2.65 7.59
CA GLY A 34 -19.07 -3.85 6.78
C GLY A 34 -18.51 -5.03 7.59
N SER A 35 -18.20 -6.10 6.85
CA SER A 35 -17.61 -7.33 7.39
C SER A 35 -16.11 -7.44 7.09
N ASP A 36 -15.48 -6.41 6.52
CA ASP A 36 -14.09 -6.42 6.10
C ASP A 36 -13.41 -5.05 6.26
N LEU A 37 -12.11 -4.97 5.94
CA LEU A 37 -11.29 -3.77 6.09
C LEU A 37 -11.18 -2.94 4.80
N VAL A 38 -11.84 -3.35 3.71
CA VAL A 38 -11.68 -2.75 2.38
C VAL A 38 -12.21 -1.32 2.37
N GLU A 39 -13.42 -1.12 2.89
CA GLU A 39 -14.02 0.23 2.98
C GLU A 39 -13.17 1.17 3.82
N ARG A 40 -12.60 0.68 4.93
CA ARG A 40 -11.71 1.45 5.81
C ARG A 40 -10.47 1.93 5.04
N LYS A 41 -9.79 1.02 4.34
CA LYS A 41 -8.59 1.32 3.58
C LYS A 41 -8.87 2.29 2.43
N ALA A 42 -9.99 2.09 1.72
CA ALA A 42 -10.40 3.00 0.64
C ALA A 42 -10.65 4.42 1.15
N ALA A 43 -11.34 4.56 2.30
CA ALA A 43 -11.58 5.86 2.92
C ALA A 43 -10.28 6.53 3.41
N LEU A 44 -9.32 5.76 3.91
CA LEU A 44 -8.00 6.25 4.29
C LEU A 44 -7.24 6.81 3.07
N MET A 45 -7.19 6.05 1.97
CA MET A 45 -6.53 6.46 0.73
C MET A 45 -7.17 7.71 0.12
N ALA A 46 -8.50 7.76 0.03
CA ALA A 46 -9.21 8.89 -0.58
C ALA A 46 -8.91 10.24 0.10
N LYS A 47 -8.51 10.21 1.37
CA LYS A 47 -8.22 11.37 2.22
C LYS A 47 -6.72 11.65 2.39
N SER A 48 -5.85 10.94 1.67
CA SER A 48 -4.39 11.01 1.85
C SER A 48 -3.68 11.48 0.58
N ASP A 49 -2.86 12.52 0.70
CA ASP A 49 -2.00 13.03 -0.37
C ASP A 49 -0.60 12.43 -0.36
N CYS A 50 -0.19 11.91 0.79
CA CYS A 50 1.04 11.18 1.01
C CYS A 50 0.82 10.08 2.04
N TYR A 51 1.74 9.12 2.07
CA TYR A 51 1.64 7.96 2.92
C TYR A 51 2.94 7.77 3.69
N ILE A 52 2.87 7.87 5.02
CA ILE A 52 4.02 7.70 5.91
C ILE A 52 3.74 6.51 6.82
N ALA A 53 4.58 5.47 6.73
CA ALA A 53 4.51 4.32 7.61
C ALA A 53 5.55 4.47 8.73
N LEU A 54 5.05 4.54 9.96
CA LEU A 54 5.85 4.46 11.18
C LEU A 54 6.08 2.99 11.57
N PRO A 55 7.10 2.69 12.41
CA PRO A 55 7.32 1.34 12.94
C PRO A 55 6.03 0.74 13.50
N GLY A 56 5.71 -0.47 13.04
CA GLY A 56 4.42 -1.12 13.31
C GLY A 56 4.39 -2.54 12.75
N GLY A 57 3.37 -3.30 13.11
CA GLY A 57 3.26 -4.72 12.77
C GLY A 57 2.49 -5.03 11.48
N PRO A 58 1.91 -6.25 11.38
CA PRO A 58 1.22 -6.71 10.17
C PRO A 58 0.13 -5.78 9.63
N GLY A 59 -0.61 -5.08 10.50
CA GLY A 59 -1.63 -4.11 10.06
C GLY A 59 -1.01 -2.93 9.28
N THR A 60 0.08 -2.37 9.78
CA THR A 60 0.83 -1.31 9.10
C THR A 60 1.41 -1.81 7.78
N TRP A 61 1.94 -3.04 7.75
CA TRP A 61 2.52 -3.61 6.54
C TRP A 61 1.47 -3.90 5.46
N ASP A 62 0.30 -4.38 5.86
CA ASP A 62 -0.84 -4.62 4.98
C ASP A 62 -1.37 -3.31 4.37
N GLU A 63 -1.45 -2.24 5.15
CA GLU A 63 -1.80 -0.91 4.64
C GLU A 63 -0.72 -0.35 3.70
N LEU A 64 0.55 -0.42 4.10
CA LEU A 64 1.68 0.01 3.29
C LEU A 64 1.68 -0.66 1.92
N TRP A 65 1.60 -1.98 1.87
CA TRP A 65 1.61 -2.72 0.60
C TRP A 65 0.33 -2.53 -0.20
N GLY A 66 -0.82 -2.37 0.48
CA GLY A 66 -2.07 -2.02 -0.19
C GLY A 66 -1.95 -0.71 -0.98
N VAL A 67 -1.37 0.32 -0.37
CA VAL A 67 -1.11 1.60 -1.03
C VAL A 67 -0.02 1.50 -2.09
N ALA A 68 1.09 0.81 -1.81
CA ALA A 68 2.20 0.68 -2.75
C ALA A 68 1.77 -0.03 -4.05
N CYS A 69 0.98 -1.11 -3.94
CA CYS A 69 0.40 -1.79 -5.09
C CYS A 69 -0.58 -0.89 -5.85
N ALA A 70 -1.46 -0.18 -5.15
CA ALA A 70 -2.43 0.72 -5.78
C ALA A 70 -1.75 1.88 -6.52
N CYS A 71 -0.71 2.47 -5.94
CA CYS A 71 0.07 3.55 -6.58
C CYS A 71 0.79 3.06 -7.83
N GLN A 72 1.37 1.86 -7.82
CA GLN A 72 2.01 1.27 -9.00
C GLN A 72 1.01 0.98 -10.13
N LEU A 73 -0.24 0.64 -9.78
CA LEU A 73 -1.32 0.41 -10.74
C LEU A 73 -2.06 1.70 -11.16
N GLY A 74 -1.78 2.84 -10.52
CA GLY A 74 -2.49 4.09 -10.77
C GLY A 74 -3.95 4.09 -10.30
N ILE A 75 -4.29 3.26 -9.30
CA ILE A 75 -5.66 3.08 -8.79
C ILE A 75 -5.84 3.89 -7.50
N GLY A 76 -6.95 4.62 -7.41
CA GLY A 76 -7.25 5.44 -6.25
C GLY A 76 -6.35 6.68 -6.15
N ARG A 77 -6.30 7.29 -4.97
CA ARG A 77 -5.44 8.47 -4.74
C ARG A 77 -3.99 8.01 -4.60
N THR A 78 -3.15 8.43 -5.53
CA THR A 78 -1.71 8.09 -5.53
C THR A 78 -0.90 9.23 -4.91
N GLY A 79 0.23 8.91 -4.29
CA GLY A 79 1.08 9.88 -3.63
C GLY A 79 2.43 9.30 -3.20
N PRO A 80 3.37 10.14 -2.75
CA PRO A 80 4.65 9.69 -2.23
C PRO A 80 4.44 8.76 -1.02
N ILE A 81 5.20 7.66 -0.99
CA ILE A 81 5.17 6.67 0.09
C ILE A 81 6.52 6.66 0.79
N CYS A 82 6.53 6.84 2.10
CA CYS A 82 7.73 6.92 2.92
C CYS A 82 7.66 5.97 4.12
N LEU A 83 8.75 5.25 4.38
CA LEU A 83 9.00 4.55 5.63
C LEU A 83 9.81 5.43 6.58
N VAL A 84 9.49 5.40 7.87
CA VAL A 84 10.34 5.98 8.91
C VAL A 84 11.15 4.87 9.57
N ASN A 85 12.44 4.80 9.23
CA ASN A 85 13.37 3.77 9.69
C ASN A 85 14.07 4.16 11.00
N THR A 86 13.30 4.46 12.04
CA THR A 86 13.84 4.73 13.37
C THR A 86 14.55 3.48 13.91
N ASP A 87 15.76 3.66 14.45
CA ASP A 87 16.58 2.60 15.06
C ASP A 87 16.80 1.36 14.15
N GLY A 88 16.75 1.53 12.83
CA GLY A 88 16.93 0.43 11.87
C GLY A 88 15.76 -0.55 11.79
N TYR A 89 14.57 -0.19 12.29
CA TYR A 89 13.39 -1.05 12.32
C TYR A 89 13.05 -1.70 10.96
N TYR A 90 13.16 -0.94 9.88
CA TYR A 90 12.87 -1.36 8.51
C TYR A 90 14.09 -1.87 7.73
N ASP A 91 15.26 -2.03 8.35
CA ASP A 91 16.45 -2.55 7.65
C ASP A 91 16.19 -3.93 7.03
N GLY A 92 15.43 -4.78 7.72
CA GLY A 92 15.01 -6.08 7.19
C GLY A 92 14.06 -5.97 5.98
N PHE A 93 13.16 -4.98 6.01
CA PHE A 93 12.25 -4.70 4.90
C PHE A 93 13.00 -4.22 3.66
N VAL A 94 13.95 -3.31 3.84
CA VAL A 94 14.79 -2.79 2.76
C VAL A 94 15.60 -3.92 2.13
N ARG A 95 16.26 -4.76 2.94
CA ARG A 95 16.99 -5.92 2.42
C ARG A 95 16.10 -6.89 1.63
N GLN A 96 14.87 -7.11 2.09
CA GLN A 96 13.91 -7.96 1.37
C GLN A 96 13.51 -7.34 0.02
N LEU A 97 13.36 -6.02 -0.05
CA LEU A 97 13.06 -5.30 -1.29
C LEU A 97 14.23 -5.34 -2.27
N GLU A 98 15.45 -5.10 -1.80
CA GLU A 98 16.67 -5.23 -2.60
C GLU A 98 16.81 -6.64 -3.17
N ARG A 99 16.49 -7.66 -2.36
CA ARG A 99 16.50 -9.05 -2.82
C ARG A 99 15.44 -9.29 -3.90
N ALA A 100 14.21 -8.79 -3.69
CA ALA A 100 13.14 -8.93 -4.66
C ALA A 100 13.46 -8.22 -5.99
N ASP A 101 14.13 -7.07 -5.93
CA ASP A 101 14.62 -6.35 -7.11
C ASP A 101 15.70 -7.14 -7.85
N ALA A 102 16.70 -7.66 -7.13
CA ALA A 102 17.75 -8.50 -7.70
C ALA A 102 17.21 -9.77 -8.37
N ASP A 103 16.16 -10.36 -7.79
CA ASP A 103 15.46 -11.53 -8.32
C ASP A 103 14.44 -11.17 -9.42
N ARG A 104 14.34 -9.88 -9.82
CA ARG A 104 13.41 -9.35 -10.84
C ARG A 104 11.94 -9.63 -10.56
N LEU A 105 11.56 -9.60 -9.29
CA LEU A 105 10.18 -9.78 -8.83
C LEU A 105 9.41 -8.45 -8.77
N LEU A 106 10.11 -7.31 -8.85
CA LEU A 106 9.52 -5.98 -8.81
C LEU A 106 9.39 -5.41 -10.23
N HIS A 107 8.28 -4.72 -10.50
CA HIS A 107 8.09 -4.02 -11.77
C HIS A 107 8.99 -2.78 -11.89
N LYS A 108 9.25 -2.12 -10.76
CA LYS A 108 10.10 -0.93 -10.63
C LYS A 108 11.11 -1.12 -9.51
N PRO A 109 12.28 -0.49 -9.58
CA PRO A 109 13.22 -0.44 -8.47
C PRO A 109 12.54 0.08 -7.19
N PRO A 110 12.88 -0.44 -6.00
CA PRO A 110 12.29 0.00 -4.73
C PRO A 110 12.28 1.52 -4.53
N ALA A 111 13.38 2.18 -4.91
CA ALA A 111 13.57 3.63 -4.76
C ALA A 111 12.59 4.46 -5.60
N GLU A 112 11.94 3.90 -6.62
CA GLU A 112 10.97 4.62 -7.46
C GLU A 112 9.57 4.69 -6.85
N PHE A 113 9.23 3.80 -5.90
CA PHE A 113 7.88 3.75 -5.31
C PHE A 113 7.87 3.86 -3.78
N LEU A 114 9.02 3.77 -3.13
CA LEU A 114 9.15 3.82 -1.67
C LEU A 114 10.40 4.56 -1.25
N HIS A 115 10.24 5.60 -0.43
CA HIS A 115 11.34 6.31 0.22
C HIS A 115 11.56 5.80 1.64
N VAL A 116 12.80 5.88 2.12
CA VAL A 116 13.17 5.52 3.49
C VAL A 116 13.81 6.73 4.14
N ALA A 117 13.14 7.26 5.16
CA ALA A 117 13.57 8.39 5.95
C ALA A 117 14.08 7.94 7.32
N ALA A 118 15.02 8.68 7.90
CA ALA A 118 15.60 8.34 9.21
C ALA A 118 14.67 8.69 10.38
N ASP A 119 13.82 9.70 10.21
CA ASP A 119 12.96 10.24 11.26
C ASP A 119 11.67 10.85 10.67
N PRO A 120 10.62 11.08 11.50
CA PRO A 120 9.35 11.60 11.02
C PRO A 120 9.42 12.97 10.35
N LYS A 121 10.35 13.84 10.76
CA LYS A 121 10.49 15.17 10.17
C LYS A 121 11.03 15.07 8.75
N SER A 122 12.11 14.31 8.56
CA SER A 122 12.69 14.08 7.23
C SER A 122 11.70 13.39 6.27
N ALA A 123 10.86 12.49 6.78
CA ALA A 123 9.77 11.87 6.02
C ALA A 123 8.73 12.91 5.56
N LEU A 124 8.30 13.79 6.46
CA LEU A 124 7.35 14.85 6.14
C LEU A 124 7.93 15.83 5.10
N ASP A 125 9.14 16.32 5.34
CA ASP A 125 9.83 17.23 4.41
C ASP A 125 9.95 16.61 3.01
N TRP A 126 10.29 15.31 2.94
CA TRP A 126 10.37 14.58 1.67
C TRP A 126 9.00 14.43 1.00
N CYS A 127 7.97 14.04 1.75
CA CYS A 127 6.61 13.94 1.22
C CYS A 127 6.13 15.28 0.66
N GLU A 128 6.29 16.37 1.41
CA GLU A 128 5.89 17.72 0.97
C GLU A 128 6.55 18.13 -0.36
N ALA A 129 7.84 17.80 -0.53
CA ALA A 129 8.56 18.08 -1.77
C ALA A 129 8.17 17.20 -2.97
N HIS A 130 7.48 16.07 -2.74
CA HIS A 130 7.16 15.07 -3.76
C HIS A 130 5.64 14.83 -3.95
N MET A 131 4.80 15.58 -3.24
CA MET A 131 3.37 15.60 -3.53
C MET A 131 3.16 16.18 -4.93
N LYS A 132 2.30 15.53 -5.71
CA LYS A 132 1.90 16.03 -7.02
C LYS A 132 0.78 17.05 -6.85
N ASP A 133 0.81 18.11 -7.66
CA ASP A 133 -0.35 18.99 -7.80
C ASP A 133 -1.57 18.20 -8.29
N GLU A 134 -2.77 18.53 -7.79
CA GLU A 134 -4.03 17.84 -8.09
C GLU A 134 -4.29 17.70 -9.61
N ALA A 135 -3.78 18.64 -10.42
CA ALA A 135 -3.87 18.61 -11.87
C ALA A 135 -3.12 17.44 -12.53
N GLN A 136 -1.98 17.01 -11.99
CA GLN A 136 -1.17 15.92 -12.55
C GLN A 136 -1.76 14.52 -12.24
N LEU A 137 -2.56 14.41 -11.19
CA LEU A 137 -3.23 13.17 -10.82
C LEU A 137 -4.37 12.83 -11.80
N ALA A 138 -5.07 13.84 -12.33
CA ALA A 138 -6.17 13.66 -13.29
C ALA A 138 -5.70 13.04 -14.61
N ASP A 139 -4.53 13.42 -15.12
CA ASP A 139 -3.97 12.90 -16.38
C ASP A 139 -3.54 11.42 -16.29
N THR A 140 -3.12 10.97 -15.10
CA THR A 140 -2.69 9.58 -14.87
C THR A 140 -3.87 8.60 -14.91
N VAL A 141 -5.03 9.02 -14.39
CA VAL A 141 -6.25 8.18 -14.33
C VAL A 141 -6.81 7.87 -15.73
N ILE A 142 -6.70 8.82 -16.67
CA ILE A 142 -7.19 8.65 -18.04
C ILE A 142 -6.43 7.51 -18.76
N TYR A 143 -5.12 7.42 -18.56
CA TYR A 143 -4.29 6.42 -19.26
C TYR A 143 -4.51 4.98 -18.75
N ALA A 144 -4.76 4.80 -17.45
CA ALA A 144 -5.00 3.47 -16.86
C ALA A 144 -6.33 2.83 -17.29
N SER A 145 -7.33 3.64 -17.67
CA SER A 145 -8.66 3.16 -18.08
C SER A 145 -8.71 2.42 -19.44
N GLN A 146 -7.60 2.44 -20.20
CA GLN A 146 -7.53 1.88 -21.57
C GLN A 146 -7.02 0.43 -21.63
N VAL A 147 -6.69 -0.21 -20.50
CA VAL A 147 -6.15 -1.58 -20.49
C VAL A 147 -7.27 -2.61 -20.33
N GLN A 148 -7.73 -3.20 -21.45
CA GLN A 148 -8.62 -4.37 -21.44
C GLN A 148 -7.81 -5.66 -21.41
N PHE A 149 -8.10 -6.55 -20.45
CA PHE A 149 -7.63 -7.94 -20.48
C PHE A 149 -8.79 -8.87 -20.81
N SER A 150 -8.59 -9.75 -21.81
CA SER A 150 -9.56 -10.78 -22.18
C SER A 150 -9.03 -12.19 -21.93
N SER A 151 -9.95 -13.03 -21.45
CA SER A 151 -9.97 -14.49 -21.43
C SER A 151 -9.73 -15.18 -20.08
N THR A 152 -10.72 -15.98 -19.70
CA THR A 152 -10.75 -16.84 -18.51
C THR A 152 -10.52 -18.29 -18.96
N ARG A 153 -9.48 -18.95 -18.45
CA ARG A 153 -9.33 -20.42 -18.53
C ARG A 153 -9.12 -21.00 -17.13
N SER A 154 -9.71 -22.15 -16.85
CA SER A 154 -9.46 -22.90 -15.62
C SER A 154 -8.14 -23.66 -15.71
N LEU A 155 -7.35 -23.64 -14.62
CA LEU A 155 -5.98 -24.18 -14.56
C LEU A 155 -5.84 -25.27 -13.48
N THR A 156 -4.86 -26.15 -13.62
CA THR A 156 -4.63 -27.32 -12.76
C THR A 156 -3.24 -27.31 -12.10
N LEU A 157 -3.04 -28.14 -11.06
CA LEU A 157 -1.83 -28.14 -10.21
C LEU A 157 -0.49 -28.42 -10.93
N ARG A 158 -0.50 -29.03 -12.13
CA ARG A 158 0.73 -29.24 -12.91
C ARG A 158 1.27 -27.94 -13.52
N ASP A 159 0.44 -26.91 -13.62
CA ASP A 159 0.80 -25.64 -14.24
C ASP A 159 1.70 -24.80 -13.31
N VAL A 160 1.64 -24.99 -11.99
CA VAL A 160 2.38 -24.15 -11.00
C VAL A 160 3.90 -24.27 -11.11
N ALA A 161 4.43 -25.46 -11.45
CA ALA A 161 5.88 -25.66 -11.56
C ALA A 161 6.49 -24.99 -12.80
N GLY A 162 5.70 -24.78 -13.87
CA GLY A 162 6.16 -24.10 -15.08
C GLY A 162 6.28 -22.58 -14.94
N TRP A 163 5.58 -21.98 -13.96
CA TRP A 163 5.44 -20.53 -13.85
C TRP A 163 6.56 -19.86 -13.05
N VAL A 164 7.24 -20.61 -12.17
CA VAL A 164 8.49 -20.15 -11.55
C VAL A 164 9.57 -19.90 -12.62
N ALA A 165 9.55 -20.66 -13.72
CA ALA A 165 10.47 -20.48 -14.84
C ALA A 165 10.02 -19.39 -15.86
N LEU A 166 8.71 -19.11 -15.97
CA LEU A 166 8.17 -18.15 -16.93
C LEU A 166 8.02 -16.72 -16.37
N GLY A 167 7.95 -16.56 -15.04
CA GLY A 167 7.87 -15.25 -14.40
C GLY A 167 9.13 -14.38 -14.57
N ALA A 168 10.26 -14.98 -14.94
CA ALA A 168 11.53 -14.27 -15.11
C ALA A 168 11.69 -13.54 -16.46
N THR A 169 10.78 -13.75 -17.43
CA THR A 169 10.96 -13.26 -18.82
C THR A 169 9.93 -12.22 -19.28
N CYS A 170 8.79 -12.04 -18.59
CA CYS A 170 7.80 -11.04 -18.94
C CYS A 170 7.60 -10.04 -17.79
N GLY A 171 8.24 -8.86 -17.90
CA GLY A 171 8.12 -7.72 -16.97
C GLY A 171 6.73 -7.04 -16.92
N LEU A 172 5.67 -7.77 -17.28
CA LEU A 172 4.28 -7.43 -17.06
C LEU A 172 3.57 -8.71 -16.60
N LEU A 173 3.54 -8.95 -15.30
CA LEU A 173 2.70 -9.97 -14.70
C LEU A 173 1.99 -9.35 -13.52
N ALA A 174 0.69 -9.12 -13.71
CA ALA A 174 -0.28 -9.01 -12.64
C ALA A 174 0.05 -10.08 -11.58
N THR A 175 0.32 -9.64 -10.36
CA THR A 175 0.63 -10.51 -9.23
C THR A 175 -0.53 -11.48 -9.01
N LEU A 176 -0.41 -12.66 -9.62
CA LEU A 176 -1.20 -13.83 -9.31
C LEU A 176 -0.67 -14.33 -7.96
N THR A 177 -1.14 -13.72 -6.88
CA THR A 177 -1.00 -14.32 -5.55
C THR A 177 -1.76 -15.64 -5.60
N VAL A 178 -1.03 -16.74 -5.83
CA VAL A 178 -1.56 -18.10 -5.69
C VAL A 178 -1.77 -18.32 -4.19
N VAL A 179 -2.94 -17.90 -3.68
CA VAL A 179 -3.46 -18.46 -2.43
C VAL A 179 -3.88 -19.87 -2.77
N ALA A 180 -2.99 -20.84 -2.53
CA ALA A 180 -3.32 -22.25 -2.59
C ALA A 180 -4.32 -22.57 -1.47
N THR A 181 -5.60 -22.40 -1.74
CA THR A 181 -6.67 -22.85 -0.84
C THR A 181 -6.69 -24.38 -0.90
N LEU A 182 -5.90 -25.04 -0.04
CA LEU A 182 -6.02 -26.47 0.23
C LEU A 182 -7.35 -26.72 0.95
N ARG A 183 -8.42 -26.91 0.18
CA ARG A 183 -9.64 -27.55 0.71
C ARG A 183 -9.28 -29.00 1.02
N ARG A 184 -9.12 -29.33 2.30
CA ARG A 184 -9.22 -30.73 2.75
C ARG A 184 -10.63 -31.21 2.39
N ARG A 185 -10.72 -32.38 1.74
CA ARG A 185 -11.98 -33.09 1.53
C ARG A 185 -12.61 -33.45 2.87
#